data_AF-A0A926X963-F1
#
_entry.id   AF-A0A926X963-F1
#
_cell.length_a   1.000
_cell.length_b   1.000
_cell.length_c   1.000
_cell.angle_alpha   90.00
_cell.angle_beta   90.00
_cell.angle_gamma   90.00
#
_symmetry.space_group_name_H-M   'P 1'
#
loop_
_entity.id
_entity.type
_entity.pdbx_description
1 polymer ?
#
loop_
_entity_poly.entity_id
_entity_poly.type
_entity_poly.pdbx_seq_one_letter_code
_entity_poly.pdbx_strand_id
1 'polypeptide(L)'
;MNLQTIAKGQTIYPISAIRNNRALIQSVQMSLNQMGFTVGRADGVWGQGTDTAFQAFVQRYGFKPGEISPRVARFIVDSVGVTVPPTPTTNPAPPRPNPTPTPQPPRPNPTPQPSGDIFGEALKFSLRWEGGYVNHPNDIGGETNKGVTASTYASYRRSKGLSNQSVRYITDAEVYEIYRDMYWRPANCDLKTRALAIVHFDTAVNFGVGGSTIFLQEVLGLRADGGYGPITREAVSRANNAATARRYCQARIDYRYQRVKQNPSQNDFLQGWLNRDEALLRYISNMA
;
A
#
# COMPACT_ATOMS: atom_id res chain seq x y z
N MET A 1 0.12 -23.26 18.96
CA MET A 1 -0.44 -22.66 17.73
C MET A 1 0.28 -21.35 17.43
N ASN A 2 0.74 -21.11 16.19
CA ASN A 2 1.47 -19.90 15.80
C ASN A 2 0.86 -19.27 14.53
N LEU A 3 1.31 -18.05 14.16
CA LEU A 3 0.76 -17.32 13.00
C LEU A 3 0.91 -18.09 11.69
N GLN A 4 2.02 -18.81 11.48
CA GLN A 4 2.23 -19.61 10.27
C GLN A 4 1.23 -20.76 10.16
N THR A 5 0.87 -21.39 11.29
CA THR A 5 -0.18 -22.43 11.33
C THR A 5 -1.55 -21.84 11.01
N ILE A 6 -1.89 -20.69 11.59
CA ILE A 6 -3.18 -20.01 11.33
C ILE A 6 -3.26 -19.56 9.86
N ALA A 7 -2.16 -19.00 9.32
CA ALA A 7 -2.07 -18.53 7.94
C ALA A 7 -2.24 -19.62 6.87
N LYS A 8 -1.94 -20.88 7.24
CA LYS A 8 -2.10 -22.08 6.39
C LYS A 8 -3.44 -22.79 6.61
N GLY A 9 -4.11 -22.52 7.72
CA GLY A 9 -5.38 -23.14 8.10
C GLY A 9 -6.62 -22.43 7.54
N GLN A 10 -7.79 -22.90 7.94
CA GLN A 10 -9.09 -22.28 7.59
C GLN A 10 -9.86 -21.73 8.80
N THR A 11 -9.38 -22.02 10.01
CA THR A 11 -10.06 -21.64 11.26
C THR A 11 -9.85 -20.17 11.59
N ILE A 12 -10.94 -19.47 11.91
CA ILE A 12 -10.94 -18.11 12.44
C ILE A 12 -10.92 -18.19 13.97
N TYR A 13 -10.01 -17.46 14.60
CA TYR A 13 -9.87 -17.44 16.05
C TYR A 13 -10.33 -16.10 16.62
N PRO A 14 -11.35 -16.04 17.48
CA PRO A 14 -11.66 -14.82 18.19
C PRO A 14 -10.49 -14.46 19.14
N ILE A 15 -10.26 -13.17 19.38
CA ILE A 15 -9.18 -12.72 20.27
C ILE A 15 -9.29 -13.35 21.66
N SER A 16 -10.51 -13.57 22.16
CA SER A 16 -10.76 -14.25 23.43
C SER A 16 -10.15 -15.66 23.50
N ALA A 17 -10.14 -16.41 22.38
CA ALA A 17 -9.64 -17.77 22.32
C ALA A 17 -8.10 -17.86 22.31
N ILE A 18 -7.41 -16.77 22.00
CA ILE A 18 -5.93 -16.76 21.92
C ILE A 18 -5.27 -16.12 23.15
N ARG A 19 -6.05 -15.57 24.11
CA ARG A 19 -5.53 -14.83 25.29
C ARG A 19 -4.51 -15.60 26.12
N ASN A 20 -4.60 -16.94 26.15
CA ASN A 20 -3.68 -17.80 26.91
C ASN A 20 -2.43 -18.21 26.11
N ASN A 21 -2.34 -17.86 24.82
CA ASN A 21 -1.23 -18.24 23.96
C ASN A 21 -0.20 -17.11 23.84
N ARG A 22 0.65 -17.00 24.86
CA ARG A 22 1.64 -15.91 24.99
C ARG A 22 2.56 -15.79 23.77
N ALA A 23 3.05 -16.91 23.23
CA ALA A 23 3.96 -16.90 22.08
C ALA A 23 3.29 -16.38 20.79
N LEU A 24 2.02 -16.73 20.56
CA LEU A 24 1.25 -16.18 19.45
C LEU A 24 1.01 -14.68 19.62
N ILE A 25 0.66 -14.24 20.83
CA ILE A 25 0.43 -12.82 21.12
C ILE A 25 1.72 -12.02 20.93
N GLN A 26 2.86 -12.51 21.40
CA GLN A 26 4.16 -11.89 21.17
C GLN A 26 4.45 -11.74 19.68
N SER A 27 4.16 -12.76 18.88
CA SER A 27 4.36 -12.72 17.43
C SER A 27 3.49 -11.64 16.78
N VAL A 28 2.21 -11.53 17.17
CA VAL A 28 1.30 -10.48 16.70
C VAL A 28 1.80 -9.10 17.12
N GLN A 29 2.17 -8.91 18.39
CA GLN A 29 2.68 -7.65 18.94
C GLN A 29 3.96 -7.18 18.22
N MET A 30 4.93 -8.08 18.03
CA MET A 30 6.16 -7.79 17.29
C MET A 30 5.85 -7.33 15.87
N SER A 31 4.93 -8.03 15.20
CA SER A 31 4.55 -7.72 13.83
C SER A 31 3.80 -6.40 13.70
N LEU A 32 2.87 -6.12 14.63
CA LEU A 32 2.15 -4.85 14.70
C LEU A 32 3.11 -3.69 14.91
N ASN A 33 4.05 -3.82 15.86
CA ASN A 33 5.10 -2.80 16.08
C ASN A 33 5.96 -2.59 14.83
N GLN A 34 6.34 -3.66 14.13
CA GLN A 34 7.12 -3.57 12.88
C GLN A 34 6.36 -2.90 11.74
N MET A 35 5.04 -3.02 11.72
CA MET A 35 4.14 -2.35 10.77
C MET A 35 3.74 -0.93 11.22
N GLY A 36 4.30 -0.42 12.32
CA GLY A 36 4.02 0.91 12.84
C GLY A 36 2.77 1.04 13.71
N PHE A 37 2.14 -0.06 14.11
CA PHE A 37 1.05 -0.08 15.08
C PHE A 37 1.60 -0.31 16.48
N THR A 38 1.75 0.76 17.26
CA THR A 38 2.39 0.72 18.58
C THR A 38 1.56 -0.09 19.59
N VAL A 39 2.02 -1.30 19.93
CA VAL A 39 1.43 -2.14 20.99
C VAL A 39 2.11 -1.97 22.35
N GLY A 40 3.27 -1.31 22.38
CA GLY A 40 4.20 -1.33 23.52
C GLY A 40 5.18 -2.51 23.48
N ARG A 41 5.61 -3.00 24.65
CA ARG A 41 6.49 -4.18 24.74
C ARG A 41 5.73 -5.43 24.28
N ALA A 42 6.35 -6.25 23.42
CA ALA A 42 5.81 -7.54 23.03
C ALA A 42 5.97 -8.57 24.17
N ASP A 43 5.12 -8.45 25.20
CA ASP A 43 5.16 -9.20 26.45
C ASP A 43 4.30 -10.48 26.43
N GLY A 44 3.53 -10.68 25.37
CA GLY A 44 2.62 -11.81 25.19
C GLY A 44 1.29 -11.67 25.92
N VAL A 45 0.92 -10.46 26.32
CA VAL A 45 -0.36 -10.16 26.98
C VAL A 45 -1.24 -9.32 26.07
N TRP A 46 -2.46 -9.80 25.79
CA TRP A 46 -3.44 -9.02 25.02
C TRP A 46 -4.11 -7.95 25.89
N GLY A 47 -3.39 -6.86 26.14
CA GLY A 47 -3.86 -5.68 26.88
C GLY A 47 -4.39 -4.56 25.98
N GLN A 48 -4.75 -3.42 26.59
CA GLN A 48 -5.34 -2.27 25.91
C GLN A 48 -4.50 -1.77 24.72
N GLY A 49 -3.18 -1.64 24.89
CA GLY A 49 -2.29 -1.19 23.80
C GLY A 49 -2.27 -2.15 22.61
N THR A 50 -2.28 -3.46 22.86
CA THR A 50 -2.36 -4.47 21.80
C THR A 50 -3.72 -4.44 21.11
N ASP A 51 -4.79 -4.25 21.87
CA ASP A 51 -6.15 -4.17 21.32
C ASP A 51 -6.32 -2.94 20.42
N THR A 52 -5.92 -1.75 20.88
CA THR A 52 -5.96 -0.51 20.10
C THR A 52 -5.16 -0.62 18.80
N ALA A 53 -3.94 -1.12 18.88
CA ALA A 53 -3.08 -1.32 17.72
C ALA A 53 -3.66 -2.35 16.73
N PHE A 54 -4.23 -3.45 17.24
CA PHE A 54 -4.86 -4.46 16.40
C PHE A 54 -6.14 -3.94 15.74
N GLN A 55 -6.96 -3.17 16.44
CA GLN A 55 -8.14 -2.50 15.89
C GLN A 55 -7.75 -1.51 14.77
N ALA A 56 -6.72 -0.70 15.00
CA ALA A 56 -6.18 0.19 13.98
C ALA A 56 -5.66 -0.59 12.76
N PHE A 57 -4.96 -1.70 12.98
CA PHE A 57 -4.49 -2.59 11.92
C PHE A 57 -5.63 -3.19 11.10
N VAL A 58 -6.63 -3.82 11.72
CA VAL A 58 -7.74 -4.44 10.98
C VAL A 58 -8.59 -3.38 10.28
N GLN A 59 -8.75 -2.19 10.86
CA GLN A 59 -9.43 -1.07 10.23
C GLN A 59 -8.65 -0.54 9.01
N ARG A 60 -7.32 -0.41 9.13
CA ARG A 60 -6.41 0.04 8.07
C ARG A 60 -6.45 -0.88 6.85
N TYR A 61 -6.51 -2.19 7.09
CA TYR A 61 -6.43 -3.20 6.03
C TYR A 61 -7.77 -3.88 5.71
N GLY A 62 -8.88 -3.40 6.29
CA GLY A 62 -10.22 -3.89 5.99
C GLY A 62 -10.49 -5.33 6.46
N PHE A 63 -9.82 -5.76 7.54
CA PHE A 63 -10.11 -7.02 8.20
C PHE A 63 -11.20 -6.86 9.26
N LYS A 64 -11.85 -7.97 9.60
CA LYS A 64 -12.89 -7.98 10.64
C LYS A 64 -12.25 -7.83 12.02
N PRO A 65 -12.73 -6.89 12.87
CA PRO A 65 -12.21 -6.73 14.22
C PRO A 65 -12.59 -7.88 15.14
N GLY A 66 -11.78 -8.09 16.18
CA GLY A 66 -12.05 -9.09 17.22
C GLY A 66 -11.67 -10.53 16.85
N GLU A 67 -11.05 -10.76 15.69
CA GLU A 67 -10.62 -12.09 15.25
C GLU A 67 -9.27 -12.09 14.52
N ILE A 68 -8.52 -13.18 14.67
CA ILE A 68 -7.38 -13.53 13.80
C ILE A 68 -7.88 -14.61 12.83
N SER A 69 -8.19 -14.19 11.61
CA SER A 69 -8.46 -15.10 10.49
C SER A 69 -7.16 -15.58 9.85
N PRO A 70 -7.18 -16.66 9.04
CA PRO A 70 -6.04 -17.06 8.23
C PRO A 70 -5.50 -15.93 7.34
N ARG A 71 -6.38 -15.04 6.87
CA ARG A 71 -6.02 -13.87 6.05
C ARG A 71 -5.26 -12.83 6.86
N VAL A 72 -5.70 -12.54 8.09
CA VAL A 72 -4.97 -11.68 9.03
C VAL A 72 -3.60 -12.27 9.36
N ALA A 73 -3.56 -13.56 9.73
CA ALA A 73 -2.31 -14.22 10.10
C ALA A 73 -1.31 -14.27 8.93
N ARG A 74 -1.79 -14.51 7.70
CA ARG A 74 -0.97 -14.46 6.49
C ARG A 74 -0.42 -13.07 6.22
N PHE A 75 -1.28 -12.06 6.29
CA PHE A 75 -0.88 -10.66 6.10
C PHE A 75 0.21 -10.26 7.10
N ILE A 76 0.03 -10.63 8.36
CA ILE A 76 1.01 -10.38 9.43
C ILE A 76 2.33 -11.10 9.11
N VAL A 77 2.30 -12.40 8.79
CA VAL A 77 3.52 -13.19 8.49
C VAL A 77 4.29 -12.65 7.29
N ASP A 78 3.58 -12.29 6.21
CA ASP A 78 4.19 -11.86 4.96
C ASP A 78 4.69 -10.40 5.02
N SER A 79 4.24 -9.64 6.02
CA SER A 79 4.69 -8.25 6.27
C SER A 79 5.90 -8.17 7.20
N VAL A 80 6.23 -9.25 7.94
CA VAL A 80 7.35 -9.32 8.90
C VAL A 80 8.64 -9.63 8.13
N GLY A 81 9.33 -8.57 7.74
CA GLY A 81 10.47 -8.59 6.82
C GLY A 81 10.52 -7.32 5.96
N VAL A 82 9.39 -6.62 5.88
CA VAL A 82 9.28 -5.26 5.37
C VAL A 82 9.06 -4.38 6.60
N THR A 83 10.05 -3.60 7.01
CA THR A 83 9.77 -2.45 7.87
C THR A 83 8.90 -1.51 7.04
N VAL A 84 7.58 -1.65 7.17
CA VAL A 84 6.65 -0.62 6.70
C VAL A 84 6.76 0.45 7.78
N PRO A 85 7.40 1.58 7.49
CA PRO A 85 7.45 2.68 8.43
C PRO A 85 6.01 3.11 8.72
N PRO A 86 5.73 3.75 9.87
CA PRO A 86 4.44 4.36 10.09
C PRO A 86 4.14 5.21 8.85
N THR A 87 3.08 4.86 8.11
CA THR A 87 2.42 5.90 7.33
C THR A 87 2.10 6.96 8.36
N PRO A 88 2.44 8.24 8.16
CA PRO A 88 1.94 9.28 9.04
C PRO A 88 0.45 9.02 9.20
N THR A 89 -0.08 9.20 10.41
CA THR A 89 -1.51 9.33 10.59
C THR A 89 -1.94 10.62 9.90
N THR A 90 -1.87 10.67 8.56
CA THR A 90 -2.86 11.40 7.83
C THR A 90 -4.12 10.58 8.01
N ASN A 91 -4.85 10.88 9.08
CA ASN A 91 -6.26 11.22 8.87
C ASN A 91 -6.27 11.98 7.55
N PRO A 92 -6.92 11.50 6.47
CA PRO A 92 -6.79 12.14 5.18
C PRO A 92 -6.95 13.63 5.40
N ALA A 93 -5.86 14.38 5.19
CA ALA A 93 -5.89 15.79 5.50
C ALA A 93 -7.08 16.35 4.70
N PRO A 94 -7.99 17.12 5.32
CA PRO A 94 -9.07 17.71 4.57
C PRO A 94 -8.48 18.38 3.34
N PRO A 95 -9.10 18.28 2.15
CA PRO A 95 -8.71 19.18 1.08
C PRO A 95 -8.80 20.59 1.67
N ARG A 96 -7.68 21.31 1.73
CA ARG A 96 -7.78 22.74 1.99
C ARG A 96 -8.71 23.34 0.93
N PRO A 97 -9.50 24.37 1.27
CA PRO A 97 -10.19 25.15 0.26
C PRO A 97 -9.18 25.54 -0.82
N ASN A 98 -9.47 25.17 -2.07
CA ASN A 98 -8.68 25.59 -3.22
C ASN A 98 -8.56 27.13 -3.18
N PRO A 99 -7.36 27.73 -3.33
CA PRO A 99 -7.33 29.05 -3.93
C PRO A 99 -7.95 28.92 -5.32
N THR A 100 -8.90 29.80 -5.62
CA THR A 100 -9.65 29.90 -6.87
C THR A 100 -8.77 29.60 -8.09
N PRO A 101 -9.19 28.71 -9.02
CA PRO A 101 -8.37 28.40 -10.19
C PRO A 101 -8.31 29.62 -11.12
N THR A 102 -7.11 30.14 -11.34
CA THR A 102 -6.86 30.92 -12.56
C THR A 102 -6.85 29.91 -13.73
N PRO A 103 -7.65 30.11 -14.79
CA PRO A 103 -7.70 29.17 -15.90
C PRO A 103 -6.36 29.19 -16.64
N GLN A 104 -5.61 28.09 -16.57
CA GLN A 104 -4.52 27.82 -17.50
C GLN A 104 -5.04 26.97 -18.66
N PRO A 105 -4.81 27.37 -19.92
CA PRO A 105 -5.19 26.57 -21.08
C PRO A 105 -4.44 25.23 -21.08
N PRO A 106 -5.04 24.16 -21.61
CA PRO A 106 -4.40 22.85 -21.64
C PRO A 106 -3.16 22.91 -22.53
N ARG A 107 -1.98 22.66 -21.97
CA ARG A 107 -0.83 22.22 -22.78
C ARG A 107 -1.09 20.77 -23.20
N PRO A 108 -0.96 20.42 -24.48
CA PRO A 108 -0.95 19.02 -24.88
C PRO A 108 0.22 18.32 -24.18
N ASN A 109 -0.08 17.30 -23.38
CA ASN A 109 0.95 16.42 -22.84
C ASN A 109 1.61 15.69 -24.01
N PRO A 110 2.96 15.68 -24.11
CA PRO A 110 3.62 14.82 -25.06
C PRO A 110 3.26 13.36 -24.76
N THR A 111 2.90 12.63 -25.81
CA THR A 111 2.67 11.18 -25.79
C THR A 111 3.85 10.49 -25.08
N PRO A 112 3.64 9.59 -24.09
CA PRO A 112 4.75 8.95 -23.39
C PRO A 112 5.52 8.02 -24.32
N GLN A 113 6.63 8.50 -24.90
CA GLN A 113 7.57 7.64 -25.62
C GLN A 113 8.11 6.55 -24.68
N PRO A 114 8.16 5.28 -25.10
CA PRO A 114 8.67 4.20 -24.27
C PRO A 114 10.16 4.40 -24.04
N SER A 115 10.55 4.80 -22.84
CA SER A 115 11.95 4.99 -22.42
C SER A 115 12.68 3.68 -22.10
N GLY A 116 12.08 2.52 -22.39
CA GLY A 116 12.57 1.19 -21.96
C GLY A 116 12.44 0.93 -20.46
N ASP A 117 12.52 1.96 -19.62
CA ASP A 117 12.30 1.90 -18.17
C ASP A 117 10.82 2.06 -17.79
N ILE A 118 10.09 0.95 -17.78
CA ILE A 118 8.67 0.90 -17.37
C ILE A 118 8.52 1.31 -15.90
N PHE A 119 9.47 0.96 -15.04
CA PHE A 119 9.39 1.28 -13.61
C PHE A 119 9.54 2.79 -13.38
N GLY A 120 10.55 3.44 -13.96
CA GLY A 120 10.74 4.88 -13.85
C GLY A 120 9.53 5.66 -14.34
N GLU A 121 8.86 5.17 -15.38
CA GLU A 121 7.60 5.73 -15.84
C GLU A 121 6.46 5.55 -14.82
N ALA A 122 6.27 4.33 -14.31
CA ALA A 122 5.25 4.04 -13.30
C ALA A 122 5.46 4.89 -12.04
N LEU A 123 6.71 5.01 -11.59
CA LEU A 123 7.12 5.86 -10.48
C LEU A 123 6.80 7.33 -10.74
N LYS A 124 7.13 7.84 -11.93
CA LYS A 124 6.81 9.21 -12.32
C LYS A 124 5.31 9.48 -12.33
N PHE A 125 4.49 8.50 -12.71
CA PHE A 125 3.03 8.63 -12.61
C PHE A 125 2.60 8.69 -11.14
N SER A 126 3.00 7.73 -10.31
CA SER A 126 2.56 7.63 -8.91
C SER A 126 3.01 8.82 -8.07
N LEU A 127 4.24 9.31 -8.22
CA LEU A 127 4.76 10.44 -7.44
C LEU A 127 4.01 11.76 -7.66
N ARG A 128 3.26 11.92 -8.77
CA ARG A 128 2.38 13.09 -8.97
C ARG A 128 1.25 13.15 -7.93
N TRP A 129 0.90 12.02 -7.34
CA TRP A 129 -0.17 11.86 -6.37
C TRP A 129 0.31 11.83 -4.91
N GLU A 130 1.60 11.59 -4.68
CA GLU A 130 2.18 11.42 -3.33
C GLU A 130 2.56 12.77 -2.65
N GLY A 131 2.27 13.90 -3.29
CA GLY A 131 2.50 15.24 -2.72
C GLY A 131 3.98 15.67 -2.65
N GLY A 132 4.20 16.99 -2.52
CA GLY A 132 5.52 17.59 -2.26
C GLY A 132 5.85 17.65 -0.77
N TYR A 133 7.07 18.08 -0.42
CA TYR A 133 7.58 18.20 0.96
C TYR A 133 6.55 18.84 1.93
N VAL A 134 6.19 18.12 2.99
CA VAL A 134 5.33 18.61 4.08
C VAL A 134 6.17 18.70 5.35
N ASN A 135 6.30 19.91 5.90
CA ASN A 135 6.86 20.16 7.22
C ASN A 135 5.85 21.00 8.00
N HIS A 136 5.10 20.36 8.90
CA HIS A 136 4.24 21.07 9.85
C HIS A 136 4.93 21.11 11.22
N PRO A 137 5.08 22.29 11.87
CA PRO A 137 5.81 22.43 13.14
C PRO A 137 5.27 21.60 14.33
N ASN A 138 4.05 21.06 14.21
CA ASN A 138 3.38 20.27 15.25
C ASN A 138 3.21 18.79 14.85
N ASP A 139 3.85 18.34 13.77
CA ASP A 139 3.67 16.98 13.25
C ASP A 139 4.61 15.97 13.94
N ILE A 140 4.00 15.08 14.72
CA ILE A 140 4.66 13.98 15.44
C ILE A 140 5.05 12.85 14.45
N GLY A 141 4.54 12.90 13.20
CA GLY A 141 4.74 11.89 12.14
C GLY A 141 6.09 11.91 11.43
N GLY A 142 6.95 12.90 11.70
CA GLY A 142 8.27 13.04 11.10
C GLY A 142 8.24 13.56 9.65
N GLU A 143 9.35 14.17 9.21
CA GLU A 143 9.49 14.73 7.85
C GLU A 143 9.17 13.68 6.77
N THR A 144 8.43 14.06 5.73
CA THR A 144 8.16 13.23 4.55
C THR A 144 8.49 13.99 3.27
N ASN A 145 9.19 13.33 2.34
CA ASN A 145 9.55 13.90 1.04
C ASN A 145 9.34 12.85 -0.07
N LYS A 146 8.64 13.21 -1.15
CA LYS A 146 8.31 12.30 -2.28
C LYS A 146 7.64 10.98 -1.83
N GLY A 147 6.77 11.07 -0.82
CA GLY A 147 6.10 9.91 -0.20
C GLY A 147 7.01 9.03 0.67
N VAL A 148 8.28 9.38 0.86
CA VAL A 148 9.24 8.65 1.71
C VAL A 148 9.31 9.33 3.07
N THR A 149 9.05 8.59 4.14
CA THR A 149 9.17 9.10 5.52
C THR A 149 10.64 9.16 5.95
N ALA A 150 10.97 10.00 6.94
CA ALA A 150 12.29 10.04 7.55
C ALA A 150 12.75 8.66 8.06
N SER A 151 11.84 7.88 8.63
CA SER A 151 12.15 6.53 9.14
C SER A 151 12.41 5.51 8.02
N THR A 152 11.66 5.57 6.91
CA THR A 152 11.93 4.79 5.69
C THR A 152 13.33 5.09 5.20
N TYR A 153 13.64 6.38 5.08
CA TYR A 153 14.88 6.84 4.48
C TYR A 153 16.09 6.48 5.34
N ALA A 154 15.99 6.67 6.66
CA ALA A 154 17.03 6.25 7.60
C ALA A 154 17.30 4.74 7.53
N SER A 155 16.25 3.93 7.39
CA SER A 155 16.36 2.47 7.25
C SER A 155 17.04 2.07 5.93
N TYR A 156 16.66 2.72 4.83
CA TYR A 156 17.31 2.56 3.52
C TYR A 156 18.80 2.95 3.58
N ARG A 157 19.14 4.12 4.13
CA ARG A 157 20.55 4.55 4.21
C ARG A 157 21.39 3.61 5.06
N ARG A 158 20.83 3.12 6.18
CA ARG A 158 21.47 2.11 7.02
C ARG A 158 21.73 0.80 6.27
N SER A 159 20.76 0.33 5.47
CA SER A 159 20.94 -0.91 4.69
C SER A 159 21.99 -0.76 3.58
N LYS A 160 22.26 0.48 3.13
CA LYS A 160 23.34 0.81 2.18
C LYS A 160 24.67 1.15 2.85
N GLY A 161 24.77 1.12 4.19
CA GLY A 161 25.98 1.53 4.92
C GLY A 161 26.28 3.02 4.83
N LEU A 162 25.30 3.85 4.49
CA LEU A 162 25.42 5.30 4.37
C LEU A 162 25.16 5.99 5.72
N SER A 163 25.81 7.14 5.94
CA SER A 163 25.55 8.00 7.10
C SER A 163 24.10 8.46 7.15
N ASN A 164 23.54 8.71 8.33
CA ASN A 164 22.18 9.24 8.45
C ASN A 164 22.06 10.63 7.77
N GLN A 165 20.92 10.90 7.13
CA GLN A 165 20.64 12.16 6.46
C GLN A 165 19.14 12.47 6.60
N SER A 166 18.78 13.75 6.74
CA SER A 166 17.35 14.14 6.70
C SER A 166 16.76 13.81 5.33
N VAL A 167 15.54 13.29 5.33
CA VAL A 167 14.77 12.95 4.11
C VAL A 167 14.46 14.17 3.25
N ARG A 168 14.61 15.39 3.79
CA ARG A 168 14.59 16.63 3.01
C ARG A 168 15.59 16.60 1.84
N TYR A 169 16.73 15.93 2.03
CA TYR A 169 17.82 15.85 1.05
C TYR A 169 17.81 14.53 0.25
N ILE A 170 16.74 13.75 0.32
CA ILE A 170 16.63 12.52 -0.46
C ILE A 170 16.75 12.82 -1.96
N THR A 171 17.61 12.06 -2.64
CA THR A 171 17.83 12.20 -4.08
C THR A 171 16.80 11.40 -4.88
N ASP A 172 16.59 11.76 -6.14
CA ASP A 172 15.72 10.99 -7.06
C ASP A 172 16.22 9.56 -7.25
N ALA A 173 17.52 9.33 -7.23
CA ALA A 173 18.12 8.00 -7.30
C ALA A 173 17.77 7.14 -6.07
N GLU A 174 17.85 7.72 -4.86
CA GLU A 174 17.48 7.01 -3.63
C GLU A 174 15.97 6.73 -3.60
N VAL A 175 15.13 7.68 -4.02
CA VAL A 175 13.66 7.46 -4.16
C VAL A 175 13.40 6.32 -5.12
N TYR A 176 14.05 6.32 -6.28
CA TYR A 176 13.90 5.26 -7.27
C TYR A 176 14.22 3.88 -6.67
N GLU A 177 15.35 3.75 -5.96
CA GLU A 177 15.71 2.49 -5.32
C GLU A 177 14.73 2.08 -4.22
N ILE A 178 14.31 3.03 -3.37
CA ILE A 178 13.35 2.76 -2.29
C ILE A 178 12.03 2.23 -2.86
N TYR A 179 11.46 2.88 -3.87
CA TYR A 179 10.21 2.42 -4.47
C TYR A 179 10.38 1.09 -5.21
N ARG A 180 11.55 0.86 -5.82
CA ARG A 180 11.86 -0.41 -6.48
C ARG A 180 11.83 -1.55 -5.48
N ASP A 181 12.48 -1.36 -4.35
CA ASP A 181 12.74 -2.43 -3.38
C ASP A 181 11.56 -2.61 -2.41
N MET A 182 10.76 -1.57 -2.15
CA MET A 182 9.58 -1.64 -1.29
C MET A 182 8.27 -2.01 -2.00
N TYR A 183 8.12 -1.63 -3.27
CA TYR A 183 6.84 -1.80 -3.99
C TYR A 183 7.00 -2.60 -5.28
N TRP A 184 7.89 -2.18 -6.20
CA TRP A 184 7.99 -2.80 -7.52
C TRP A 184 8.35 -4.29 -7.46
N ARG A 185 9.47 -4.63 -6.82
CA ARG A 185 9.93 -6.03 -6.69
C ARG A 185 8.97 -6.86 -5.82
N PRO A 186 8.56 -6.41 -4.61
CA PRO A 186 7.67 -7.22 -3.77
C PRO A 186 6.31 -7.47 -4.40
N ALA A 187 5.77 -6.50 -5.16
CA ALA A 187 4.50 -6.67 -5.86
C ALA A 187 4.61 -7.47 -7.15
N ASN A 188 5.81 -7.91 -7.57
CA ASN A 188 6.03 -8.62 -8.83
C ASN A 188 5.57 -7.80 -10.06
N CYS A 189 5.95 -6.52 -10.11
CA CYS A 189 5.56 -5.59 -11.16
C CYS A 189 6.28 -5.79 -12.51
N ASP A 190 7.27 -6.69 -12.60
CA ASP A 190 7.98 -7.06 -13.84
C ASP A 190 7.07 -7.81 -14.84
N LEU A 191 6.06 -7.12 -15.34
CA LEU A 191 5.02 -7.64 -16.22
C LEU A 191 5.29 -7.23 -17.67
N LYS A 192 5.07 -8.15 -18.61
CA LYS A 192 5.28 -7.94 -20.05
C LYS A 192 4.49 -6.76 -20.61
N THR A 193 3.23 -6.58 -20.20
CA THR A 193 2.43 -5.44 -20.65
C THR A 193 2.73 -4.22 -19.80
N ARG A 194 3.38 -3.21 -20.41
CA ARG A 194 3.67 -1.89 -19.84
C ARG A 194 2.48 -1.29 -19.06
N ALA A 195 1.30 -1.25 -19.68
CA ALA A 195 0.08 -0.73 -19.05
C ALA A 195 -0.27 -1.48 -17.75
N LEU A 196 -0.18 -2.82 -17.74
CA LEU A 196 -0.51 -3.62 -16.57
C LEU A 196 0.54 -3.46 -15.47
N ALA A 197 1.82 -3.38 -15.83
CA ALA A 197 2.91 -3.11 -14.87
C ALA A 197 2.71 -1.77 -14.15
N ILE A 198 2.36 -0.71 -14.89
CA ILE A 198 2.12 0.64 -14.35
C ILE A 198 0.91 0.63 -13.41
N VAL A 199 -0.21 0.01 -13.80
CA VAL A 199 -1.40 -0.08 -12.94
C VAL A 199 -1.11 -0.87 -11.67
N HIS A 200 -0.44 -2.02 -11.80
CA HIS A 200 -0.15 -2.88 -10.66
C HIS A 200 0.79 -2.20 -9.67
N PHE A 201 1.82 -1.51 -10.15
CA PHE A 201 2.72 -0.71 -9.32
C PHE A 201 2.00 0.45 -8.62
N ASP A 202 1.22 1.26 -9.35
CA ASP A 202 0.50 2.39 -8.74
C ASP A 202 -0.49 1.89 -7.67
N THR A 203 -1.10 0.72 -7.89
CA THR A 203 -1.97 0.07 -6.92
C THR A 203 -1.18 -0.39 -5.69
N ALA A 204 0.03 -0.92 -5.87
CA ALA A 204 0.91 -1.30 -4.75
C ALA A 204 1.32 -0.08 -3.90
N VAL A 205 1.58 1.07 -4.52
CA VAL A 205 1.87 2.31 -3.79
C VAL A 205 0.63 2.80 -3.01
N ASN A 206 -0.55 2.78 -3.62
CA ASN A 206 -1.78 3.32 -3.04
C ASN A 206 -2.42 2.40 -1.97
N PHE A 207 -2.40 1.08 -2.21
CA PHE A 207 -3.10 0.07 -1.40
C PHE A 207 -2.16 -0.93 -0.70
N GLY A 208 -0.85 -0.79 -0.87
CA GLY A 208 0.14 -1.75 -0.40
C GLY A 208 0.30 -2.96 -1.34
N VAL A 209 1.42 -3.66 -1.18
CA VAL A 209 1.81 -4.83 -2.01
C VAL A 209 0.75 -5.93 -1.99
N GLY A 210 0.30 -6.35 -0.81
CA GLY A 210 -0.76 -7.36 -0.67
C GLY A 210 -2.11 -6.88 -1.21
N GLY A 211 -2.45 -5.61 -1.00
CA GLY A 211 -3.66 -4.98 -1.54
C GLY A 211 -3.69 -4.99 -3.08
N SER A 212 -2.57 -4.66 -3.73
CA SER A 212 -2.44 -4.77 -5.18
C SER A 212 -2.62 -6.21 -5.68
N THR A 213 -2.09 -7.19 -4.94
CA THR A 213 -2.25 -8.59 -5.34
C THR A 213 -3.70 -9.05 -5.21
N ILE A 214 -4.43 -8.57 -4.19
CA ILE A 214 -5.88 -8.81 -4.03
C ILE A 214 -6.64 -8.31 -5.25
N PHE A 215 -6.49 -7.03 -5.62
CA PHE A 215 -7.18 -6.48 -6.79
C PHE A 215 -6.81 -7.23 -8.08
N LEU A 216 -5.53 -7.54 -8.28
CA LEU A 216 -5.09 -8.29 -9.44
C LEU A 216 -5.75 -9.68 -9.50
N GLN A 217 -5.81 -10.39 -8.38
CA GLN A 217 -6.48 -11.69 -8.29
C GLN A 217 -7.99 -11.58 -8.59
N GLU A 218 -8.69 -10.58 -8.04
CA GLU A 218 -10.11 -10.33 -8.32
C GLU A 218 -10.37 -10.09 -9.81
N VAL A 219 -9.55 -9.24 -10.45
CA VAL A 219 -9.65 -8.93 -11.89
C VAL A 219 -9.37 -10.15 -12.78
N LEU A 220 -8.57 -11.10 -12.28
CA LEU A 220 -8.26 -12.37 -12.93
C LEU A 220 -9.27 -13.48 -12.62
N GLY A 221 -10.30 -13.20 -11.81
CA GLY A 221 -11.30 -14.19 -11.40
C GLY A 221 -10.76 -15.26 -10.43
N LEU A 222 -9.66 -14.97 -9.74
CA LEU A 222 -9.07 -15.85 -8.74
C LEU A 222 -9.66 -15.57 -7.36
N ARG A 223 -9.53 -16.54 -6.46
CA ARG A 223 -9.69 -16.28 -5.02
C ARG A 223 -8.64 -15.28 -4.58
N ALA A 224 -9.09 -14.16 -4.02
CA ALA A 224 -8.22 -13.09 -3.59
C ALA A 224 -7.66 -13.33 -2.18
N ASP A 225 -6.42 -13.82 -2.10
CA ASP A 225 -5.69 -14.07 -0.85
C ASP A 225 -4.53 -13.08 -0.61
N GLY A 226 -4.17 -12.28 -1.62
CA GLY A 226 -3.09 -11.29 -1.55
C GLY A 226 -1.68 -11.86 -1.69
N GLY A 227 -1.53 -13.17 -1.89
CA GLY A 227 -0.24 -13.82 -2.12
C GLY A 227 0.08 -13.96 -3.61
N TYR A 228 1.27 -13.54 -4.03
CA TYR A 228 1.72 -13.71 -5.42
C TYR A 228 2.35 -15.10 -5.63
N GLY A 229 1.52 -16.14 -5.54
CA GLY A 229 1.92 -17.54 -5.69
C GLY A 229 1.92 -18.05 -7.14
N PRO A 230 2.25 -19.34 -7.36
CA PRO A 230 2.25 -19.96 -8.70
C PRO A 230 0.94 -19.80 -9.46
N ILE A 231 -0.21 -19.94 -8.79
CA ILE A 231 -1.54 -19.80 -9.39
C ILE A 231 -1.75 -18.37 -9.94
N THR A 232 -1.41 -17.36 -9.15
CA THR A 232 -1.49 -15.96 -9.58
C THR A 232 -0.52 -15.68 -10.72
N ARG A 233 0.72 -16.16 -10.64
CA ARG A 233 1.73 -16.01 -11.70
C ARG A 233 1.27 -16.61 -13.03
N GLU A 234 0.68 -17.80 -12.99
CA GLU A 234 0.15 -18.49 -14.17
C GLU A 234 -1.05 -17.73 -14.76
N ALA A 235 -2.01 -17.31 -13.93
CA ALA A 235 -3.14 -16.52 -14.40
C ALA A 235 -2.72 -15.18 -15.00
N VAL A 236 -1.76 -14.48 -14.38
CA VAL A 236 -1.16 -13.27 -14.93
C VAL A 236 -0.53 -13.57 -16.28
N SER A 237 0.23 -14.67 -16.43
CA SER A 237 0.88 -15.00 -17.71
C SER A 237 -0.11 -15.15 -18.88
N ARG A 238 -1.32 -15.68 -18.61
CA ARG A 238 -2.40 -15.84 -19.60
C ARG A 238 -3.16 -14.54 -19.88
N ALA A 239 -3.21 -13.63 -18.92
CA ALA A 239 -4.02 -12.42 -18.96
C ALA A 239 -3.18 -11.13 -18.90
N ASN A 240 -1.89 -11.20 -19.23
CA ASN A 240 -0.97 -10.06 -19.21
C ASN A 240 -1.20 -9.18 -20.44
N ASN A 241 -2.27 -8.38 -20.41
CA ASN A 241 -2.68 -7.54 -21.54
C ASN A 241 -3.33 -6.23 -21.08
N ALA A 242 -3.49 -5.29 -22.03
CA ALA A 242 -4.05 -3.97 -21.75
C ALA A 242 -5.52 -4.01 -21.29
N ALA A 243 -6.29 -5.01 -21.71
CA ALA A 243 -7.67 -5.17 -21.26
C ALA A 243 -7.74 -5.50 -19.76
N THR A 244 -6.85 -6.35 -19.25
CA THR A 244 -6.70 -6.61 -17.81
C THR A 244 -6.32 -5.34 -17.06
N ALA A 245 -5.40 -4.52 -17.60
CA ALA A 245 -5.03 -3.25 -16.97
C ALA A 245 -6.23 -2.30 -16.83
N ARG A 246 -7.08 -2.18 -17.87
CA ARG A 246 -8.30 -1.35 -17.81
C ARG A 246 -9.33 -1.89 -16.80
N ARG A 247 -9.57 -3.21 -16.77
CA ARG A 247 -10.47 -3.82 -15.76
C ARG A 247 -9.95 -3.60 -14.35
N TYR A 248 -8.64 -3.57 -14.16
CA TYR A 248 -8.02 -3.30 -12.87
C TYR A 248 -8.25 -1.85 -12.42
N CYS A 249 -8.09 -0.85 -13.29
CA CYS A 249 -8.49 0.52 -12.96
C CYS A 249 -9.98 0.61 -12.60
N GLN A 250 -10.86 -0.09 -13.33
CA GLN A 250 -12.29 -0.11 -13.00
C GLN A 250 -12.56 -0.75 -11.64
N ALA A 251 -11.90 -1.86 -11.30
CA ALA A 251 -12.04 -2.50 -9.99
C ALA A 251 -11.65 -1.57 -8.83
N ARG A 252 -10.64 -0.72 -9.03
CA ARG A 252 -10.28 0.33 -8.04
C ARG A 252 -11.40 1.35 -7.88
N ILE A 253 -11.97 1.84 -8.98
CA ILE A 253 -13.10 2.79 -8.97
C ILE A 253 -14.30 2.19 -8.24
N ASP A 254 -14.67 0.96 -8.58
CA ASP A 254 -15.80 0.25 -7.95
C ASP A 254 -15.56 0.08 -6.44
N TYR A 255 -14.34 -0.27 -6.04
CA TYR A 255 -13.94 -0.34 -4.64
C TYR A 255 -14.13 0.98 -3.90
N ARG A 256 -13.81 2.13 -4.51
CA ARG A 256 -14.02 3.46 -3.87
C ARG A 256 -15.49 3.71 -3.57
N TYR A 257 -16.38 3.44 -4.52
CA TYR A 257 -17.83 3.57 -4.31
C TYR A 257 -18.34 2.62 -3.23
N GLN A 258 -17.90 1.36 -3.23
CA GLN A 258 -18.26 0.40 -2.18
C GLN A 258 -17.76 0.84 -0.80
N ARG A 259 -16.55 1.40 -0.72
CA ARG A 259 -15.98 1.91 0.53
C ARG A 259 -16.81 3.06 1.11
N VAL A 260 -17.26 4.00 0.28
CA VAL A 260 -18.13 5.10 0.72
C VAL A 260 -19.51 4.59 1.12
N LYS A 261 -20.07 3.61 0.38
CA LYS A 261 -21.33 2.97 0.77
C LYS A 261 -21.24 2.31 2.15
N GLN A 262 -20.13 1.65 2.46
CA GLN A 262 -19.90 1.00 3.75
C GLN A 262 -19.56 2.00 4.86
N ASN A 263 -18.90 3.10 4.53
CA ASN A 263 -18.54 4.16 5.47
C ASN A 263 -18.75 5.54 4.83
N PRO A 264 -19.96 6.12 4.96
CA PRO A 264 -20.31 7.39 4.32
C PRO A 264 -19.41 8.58 4.68
N SER A 265 -18.74 8.55 5.83
CA SER A 265 -17.75 9.58 6.23
C SER A 265 -16.58 9.72 5.26
N GLN A 266 -16.37 8.73 4.39
CA GLN A 266 -15.30 8.74 3.41
C GLN A 266 -15.65 9.52 2.13
N ASN A 267 -16.90 10.00 1.99
CA ASN A 267 -17.36 10.70 0.80
C ASN A 267 -16.52 11.95 0.48
N ASP A 268 -16.02 12.64 1.50
CA ASP A 268 -15.19 13.85 1.37
C ASP A 268 -13.88 13.58 0.58
N PHE A 269 -13.42 12.33 0.53
CA PHE A 269 -12.19 11.91 -0.17
C PHE A 269 -12.45 11.26 -1.53
N LEU A 270 -13.71 10.90 -1.82
CA LEU A 270 -14.07 10.10 -2.97
C LEU A 270 -13.60 10.73 -4.28
N GLN A 271 -13.85 12.03 -4.45
CA GLN A 271 -13.47 12.73 -5.67
C GLN A 271 -11.95 12.71 -5.90
N GLY A 272 -11.15 12.88 -4.84
CA GLY A 272 -9.70 12.83 -4.93
C GLY A 272 -9.19 11.45 -5.36
N TRP A 273 -9.80 10.39 -4.83
CA TRP A 273 -9.47 9.02 -5.22
C TRP A 273 -9.85 8.71 -6.68
N LEU A 274 -11.06 9.10 -7.08
CA LEU A 274 -11.54 8.91 -8.45
C LEU A 274 -10.67 9.67 -9.46
N ASN A 275 -10.23 10.88 -9.12
CA ASN A 275 -9.31 11.64 -9.97
C ASN A 275 -8.00 10.88 -10.26
N ARG A 276 -7.43 10.17 -9.27
CA ARG A 276 -6.23 9.32 -9.45
C ARG A 276 -6.52 8.12 -10.34
N ASP A 277 -7.60 7.40 -10.04
CA ASP A 277 -7.95 6.16 -10.74
C ASP A 277 -8.33 6.43 -12.21
N GLU A 278 -9.07 7.52 -12.48
CA GLU A 278 -9.38 7.97 -13.84
C GLU A 278 -8.15 8.48 -14.60
N ALA A 279 -7.27 9.24 -13.93
CA ALA A 279 -6.03 9.69 -14.56
C ALA A 279 -5.15 8.49 -14.96
N LEU A 280 -5.09 7.45 -14.12
CA LEU A 280 -4.39 6.21 -14.43
C LEU A 280 -5.02 5.50 -15.63
N LEU A 281 -6.35 5.38 -15.66
CA LEU A 281 -7.07 4.79 -16.79
C LEU A 281 -6.83 5.56 -18.10
N ARG A 282 -6.89 6.90 -18.07
CA ARG A 282 -6.56 7.74 -19.23
C ARG A 282 -5.10 7.56 -19.65
N TYR A 283 -4.18 7.53 -18.69
CA TYR A 283 -2.75 7.39 -18.95
C TYR A 283 -2.44 6.10 -19.72
N ILE A 284 -2.98 4.96 -19.28
CA ILE A 284 -2.75 3.67 -19.94
C ILE A 284 -3.53 3.49 -21.24
N SER A 285 -4.67 4.18 -21.41
CA SER A 285 -5.47 4.09 -22.63
C SER A 285 -4.79 4.77 -23.82
N ASN A 286 -3.95 5.78 -23.54
CA ASN A 286 -3.17 6.49 -24.55
C ASN A 286 -1.84 5.80 -24.91
N MET A 287 -1.58 4.60 -24.38
CA MET A 287 -0.39 3.78 -24.70
C MET A 287 -0.64 2.78 -25.84
N ALA A 288 -1.88 2.68 -26.31
CA ALA A 288 -2.31 1.75 -27.34
C ALA A 288 -1.91 2.22 -28.75
#